data_AF-A0A2T5CEI9-F1
#
_entry.id   AF-A0A2T5CEI9-F1
#
_cell.length_a   1.000
_cell.length_b   1.000
_cell.length_c   1.000
_cell.angle_alpha   90.00
_cell.angle_beta   90.00
_cell.angle_gamma   90.00
#
_symmetry.space_group_name_H-M   'P 1'
#
loop_
_entity.id
_entity.type
_entity.pdbx_description
1 polymer ?
#
loop_
_entity_poly.entity_id
_entity_poly.type
_entity_poly.pdbx_seq_one_letter_code
_entity_poly.pdbx_strand_id
1 'polypeptide(L)'
;MPKPFQFSLENVLDYRRQLVDNARLELAAAQRAYQAQAQRVEQIRAKLEEAASRMESRHLLPPDEFWLWSTYRERLLQDVQREEHHLQNLANRVASCRGELIQRSKDAKILERLRNKKALEFHAQEKSSEQKDLDEMATLRHQYKDL
;
A
#
# COMPACT_ATOMS: atom_id res chain seq x y z
N MET A 1 25.68 -7.41 -33.93
CA MET A 1 25.12 -6.71 -32.75
C MET A 1 24.51 -7.79 -31.84
N PRO A 2 24.97 -7.96 -30.59
CA PRO A 2 24.38 -8.94 -29.68
C PRO A 2 22.90 -8.61 -29.46
N LYS A 3 22.06 -9.64 -29.33
CA LYS A 3 20.62 -9.44 -29.11
C LYS A 3 20.39 -8.93 -27.68
N PRO A 4 19.51 -7.94 -27.48
CA PRO A 4 19.18 -7.50 -26.13
C PRO A 4 18.45 -8.60 -25.36
N PHE A 5 18.68 -8.67 -24.05
CA PHE A 5 17.95 -9.59 -23.17
C PHE A 5 16.44 -9.33 -23.23
N GLN A 6 15.66 -10.39 -23.43
CA GLN A 6 14.20 -10.34 -23.44
C GLN A 6 13.66 -11.27 -22.36
N PHE A 7 12.90 -10.71 -21.42
CA PHE A 7 12.24 -11.50 -20.39
C PHE A 7 10.83 -11.89 -20.86
N SER A 8 10.57 -13.20 -20.94
CA SER A 8 9.31 -13.73 -21.47
C SER A 8 8.07 -13.32 -20.66
N LEU A 9 8.25 -12.91 -19.39
CA LEU A 9 7.17 -12.51 -18.50
C LEU A 9 7.18 -10.99 -18.20
N GLU A 10 7.79 -10.16 -19.04
CA GLU A 10 7.87 -8.71 -18.81
C GLU A 10 6.48 -8.08 -18.66
N ASN A 11 5.55 -8.40 -19.58
CA ASN A 11 4.16 -7.90 -19.50
C ASN A 11 3.44 -8.30 -18.20
N VAL A 12 3.72 -9.51 -17.69
CA VAL A 12 3.15 -9.99 -16.42
C VAL A 12 3.75 -9.23 -15.24
N LEU A 13 5.07 -8.97 -15.28
CA LEU A 13 5.75 -8.19 -14.26
C LEU A 13 5.22 -6.75 -14.21
N ASP A 14 5.04 -6.11 -15.36
CA ASP A 14 4.49 -4.75 -15.45
C ASP A 14 3.05 -4.68 -14.93
N TYR A 15 2.22 -5.65 -15.29
CA TYR A 15 0.88 -5.76 -14.72
C TYR A 15 0.92 -5.91 -13.18
N ARG A 16 1.84 -6.72 -12.63
CA ARG A 16 1.99 -6.85 -11.17
C ARG A 16 2.47 -5.57 -10.51
N ARG A 17 3.33 -4.78 -11.17
CA ARG A 17 3.74 -3.45 -10.68
C ARG A 17 2.55 -2.49 -10.63
N GLN A 18 1.72 -2.47 -11.67
CA GLN A 18 0.48 -1.68 -11.67
C GLN A 18 -0.46 -2.10 -10.53
N LEU A 19 -0.59 -3.38 -10.24
CA LEU A 19 -1.39 -3.85 -9.09
C LEU A 19 -0.82 -3.37 -7.74
N VAL A 20 0.50 -3.29 -7.60
CA VAL A 20 1.14 -2.72 -6.40
C VAL A 20 0.79 -1.24 -6.28
N ASP A 21 0.90 -0.47 -7.37
CA ASP A 21 0.60 0.95 -7.35
C ASP A 21 -0.88 1.23 -7.07
N ASN A 22 -1.79 0.45 -7.64
CA ASN A 22 -3.22 0.51 -7.32
C ASN A 22 -3.48 0.21 -5.84
N ALA A 23 -2.84 -0.83 -5.28
CA ALA A 23 -2.97 -1.15 -3.85
C ALA A 23 -2.42 -0.05 -2.93
N ARG A 24 -1.39 0.71 -3.36
CA ARG A 24 -0.90 1.88 -2.63
C ARG A 24 -1.93 3.01 -2.63
N LEU A 25 -2.56 3.28 -3.77
CA LEU A 25 -3.60 4.30 -3.88
C LEU A 25 -4.81 3.96 -3.00
N GLU A 26 -5.26 2.71 -3.03
CA GLU A 26 -6.35 2.21 -2.17
C GLU A 26 -6.02 2.36 -0.68
N LEU A 27 -4.80 1.99 -0.26
CA LEU A 27 -4.35 2.17 1.12
C LEU A 27 -4.36 3.65 1.52
N ALA A 28 -3.85 4.54 0.65
CA ALA A 28 -3.84 5.97 0.92
C ALA A 28 -5.27 6.54 1.04
N ALA A 29 -6.20 6.11 0.18
CA ALA A 29 -7.61 6.50 0.26
C ALA A 29 -8.25 6.03 1.57
N ALA A 30 -8.04 4.76 1.94
CA ALA A 30 -8.56 4.20 3.20
C ALA A 30 -8.00 4.94 4.43
N GLN A 31 -6.72 5.30 4.43
CA GLN A 31 -6.09 6.06 5.51
C GLN A 31 -6.68 7.47 5.64
N ARG A 32 -6.91 8.17 4.52
CA ARG A 32 -7.56 9.49 4.55
C ARG A 32 -8.98 9.41 5.10
N ALA A 33 -9.75 8.42 4.67
CA ALA A 33 -11.11 8.20 5.17
C ALA A 33 -11.10 7.93 6.69
N TYR A 34 -10.20 7.07 7.16
CA TYR A 34 -10.02 6.79 8.59
C TYR A 34 -9.67 8.07 9.38
N GLN A 35 -8.73 8.87 8.89
CA GLN A 35 -8.31 10.11 9.55
C GLN A 35 -9.45 11.13 9.63
N ALA A 36 -10.20 11.32 8.54
CA ALA A 36 -11.36 12.20 8.51
C ALA A 36 -12.44 11.75 9.51
N GLN A 37 -12.68 10.44 9.58
CA GLN A 37 -13.64 9.87 10.54
C GLN A 37 -13.16 10.01 11.98
N ALA A 38 -11.87 9.82 12.25
CA ALA A 38 -11.30 10.00 13.59
C ALA A 38 -11.48 11.45 14.07
N GLN A 39 -11.23 12.42 13.19
CA GLN A 39 -11.48 13.84 13.49
C GLN A 39 -12.96 14.11 13.79
N ARG A 40 -13.88 13.46 13.08
CA ARG A 40 -15.32 13.60 13.33
C ARG A 40 -15.74 13.05 14.69
N VAL A 41 -15.22 11.88 15.08
CA VAL A 41 -15.46 11.31 16.42
C VAL A 41 -14.95 12.27 17.50
N GLU A 42 -13.74 12.80 17.35
CA GLU A 42 -13.18 13.76 18.31
C GLU A 42 -13.99 15.07 18.40
N GLN A 43 -14.51 15.58 17.27
CA GLN A 43 -15.40 16.74 17.28
C GLN A 43 -16.69 16.49 18.05
N ILE A 44 -17.28 15.30 17.95
CA ILE A 44 -18.53 14.97 18.67
C ILE A 44 -18.22 14.77 20.16
N ARG A 45 -17.10 14.12 20.51
CA ARG A 45 -16.64 14.00 21.89
C ARG A 45 -16.39 15.36 22.54
N ALA A 46 -15.76 16.29 21.83
CA ALA A 46 -15.58 17.66 22.30
C ALA A 46 -16.92 18.38 22.58
N LYS A 47 -17.93 18.21 21.71
CA LYS A 47 -19.27 18.75 21.94
C LYS A 47 -19.95 18.14 23.17
N LEU A 48 -19.70 16.86 23.42
CA LEU A 48 -20.24 16.15 24.58
C LEU A 48 -19.62 16.66 25.88
N GLU A 49 -18.30 16.86 25.89
CA GLU A 49 -17.56 17.48 27.00
C GLU A 49 -18.08 18.90 27.28
N GLU A 50 -18.27 19.70 26.23
CA GLU A 50 -18.81 21.05 26.34
C GLU A 50 -20.24 21.05 26.91
N ALA A 51 -21.09 20.13 26.45
CA ALA A 51 -22.44 19.98 26.97
C ALA A 51 -22.44 19.59 28.46
N ALA A 52 -21.54 18.69 28.88
CA ALA A 52 -21.39 18.31 30.28
C ALA A 52 -20.93 19.48 31.16
N SER A 53 -19.89 20.21 30.75
CA SER A 53 -19.39 21.39 31.46
C SER A 53 -20.45 22.50 31.62
N ARG A 54 -21.28 22.72 30.58
CA ARG A 54 -22.40 23.67 30.63
C ARG A 54 -23.49 23.26 31.63
N MET A 55 -23.74 21.96 31.80
CA MET A 55 -24.67 21.46 32.83
C MET A 55 -24.11 21.61 34.24
N GLU A 56 -22.82 21.30 34.43
CA GLU A 56 -22.16 21.41 35.75
C GLU A 56 -22.03 22.85 36.24
N SER A 57 -21.76 23.80 35.34
CA SER A 57 -21.64 25.22 35.67
C SER A 57 -22.96 25.90 36.02
N ARG A 58 -24.11 25.29 35.70
CA ARG A 58 -25.45 25.82 36.01
C ARG A 58 -26.06 25.06 37.18
N HIS A 59 -25.79 25.52 38.40
CA HIS A 59 -26.21 24.89 39.66
C HIS A 59 -27.74 24.65 39.80
N LEU A 60 -28.58 25.42 39.09
CA LEU A 60 -30.04 25.30 39.10
C LEU A 60 -30.59 25.57 37.69
N LEU A 61 -30.67 24.52 36.87
CA LEU A 61 -31.36 24.58 35.59
C LEU A 61 -32.87 24.42 35.81
N PRO A 62 -33.71 25.22 35.10
CA PRO A 62 -35.13 24.93 34.96
C PRO A 62 -35.37 23.47 34.49
N PRO A 63 -36.43 22.78 34.95
CA PRO A 63 -36.66 21.37 34.59
C PRO A 63 -36.75 21.09 33.08
N ASP A 64 -37.28 22.04 32.31
CA ASP A 64 -37.36 22.02 30.85
C ASP A 64 -35.99 22.16 30.18
N GLU A 65 -35.14 23.07 30.67
CA GLU A 65 -33.75 23.16 30.18
C GLU A 65 -32.95 21.90 30.53
N PHE A 66 -33.12 21.35 31.74
CA PHE A 66 -32.47 20.09 32.14
C PHE A 66 -32.88 18.92 31.25
N TRP A 67 -34.17 18.80 30.93
CA TRP A 67 -34.68 17.78 30.00
C TRP A 67 -34.10 17.96 28.58
N LEU A 68 -34.01 19.20 28.10
CA LEU A 68 -33.42 19.49 26.78
C LEU A 68 -31.94 19.10 26.73
N TRP A 69 -31.15 19.47 27.73
CA TRP A 69 -29.72 19.16 27.79
C TRP A 69 -29.44 17.67 27.97
N SER A 70 -30.23 16.97 28.79
CA SER A 70 -30.09 15.53 28.95
C SER A 70 -30.41 14.77 27.66
N THR A 71 -31.47 15.15 26.95
CA THR A 71 -31.83 14.57 25.64
C THR A 71 -30.75 14.85 24.59
N TYR A 72 -30.21 16.06 24.57
CA TYR A 72 -29.11 16.43 23.67
C TYR A 72 -27.84 15.60 23.94
N ARG A 73 -27.47 15.43 25.23
CA ARG A 73 -26.33 14.60 25.63
C ARG A 73 -26.52 13.14 25.22
N GLU A 74 -27.71 12.59 25.42
CA GLU A 74 -28.02 11.21 25.01
C GLU A 74 -27.88 11.02 23.50
N ARG A 75 -28.36 11.97 22.70
CA ARG A 75 -28.18 11.95 21.25
C ARG A 75 -26.70 12.02 20.86
N LEU A 76 -25.90 12.88 21.50
CA LEU A 76 -24.46 12.94 21.25
C LEU A 76 -23.76 11.61 21.60
N LEU A 77 -24.15 10.94 22.68
CA LEU A 77 -23.61 9.61 23.04
C LEU A 77 -23.91 8.57 21.95
N GLN A 78 -25.14 8.55 21.44
CA GLN A 78 -25.53 7.65 20.35
C GLN A 78 -24.76 7.97 19.06
N ASP A 79 -24.57 9.25 18.75
CA ASP A 79 -23.78 9.68 17.61
C ASP A 79 -22.32 9.25 17.74
N VAL A 80 -21.70 9.41 18.92
CA VAL A 80 -20.33 8.92 19.18
C VAL A 80 -20.24 7.42 18.94
N GLN A 81 -21.14 6.62 19.53
CA GLN A 81 -21.11 5.16 19.36
C GLN A 81 -21.23 4.75 17.89
N ARG A 82 -22.12 5.40 17.13
CA ARG A 82 -22.29 5.14 15.70
C ARG A 82 -21.03 5.49 14.91
N GLU A 83 -20.46 6.66 15.16
CA GLU A 83 -19.29 7.16 14.43
C GLU A 83 -18.01 6.39 14.82
N GLU A 84 -17.89 5.89 16.05
CA GLU A 84 -16.85 4.96 16.50
C GLU A 84 -16.98 3.60 15.81
N HIS A 85 -18.20 3.07 15.68
CA HIS A 85 -18.42 1.85 14.92
C HIS A 85 -18.00 2.02 13.45
N HIS A 86 -18.31 3.17 12.86
CA HIS A 86 -17.83 3.49 11.50
C HIS A 86 -16.30 3.60 11.43
N LEU A 87 -15.68 4.23 12.43
CA LEU A 87 -14.23 4.33 12.54
C LEU A 87 -13.57 2.95 12.61
N GLN A 88 -14.14 2.02 13.38
CA GLN A 88 -13.65 0.64 13.47
C GLN A 88 -13.73 -0.07 12.12
N ASN A 89 -14.81 0.13 11.35
CA ASN A 89 -14.94 -0.43 10.01
C ASN A 89 -13.88 0.13 9.06
N LEU A 90 -13.57 1.43 9.14
CA LEU A 90 -12.49 2.04 8.36
C LEU A 90 -11.11 1.55 8.80
N ALA A 91 -10.88 1.31 10.09
CA ALA A 91 -9.64 0.72 10.59
C ALA A 91 -9.42 -0.69 10.00
N ASN A 92 -10.48 -1.52 9.98
CA ASN A 92 -10.45 -2.83 9.35
C ASN A 92 -10.16 -2.73 7.84
N ARG A 93 -10.73 -1.74 7.15
CA ARG A 93 -10.43 -1.47 5.73
C ARG A 93 -8.96 -1.10 5.51
N VAL A 94 -8.39 -0.22 6.34
CA VAL A 94 -6.96 0.13 6.28
C VAL A 94 -6.08 -1.11 6.47
N ALA A 95 -6.39 -1.95 7.45
CA ALA A 95 -5.66 -3.20 7.69
C ALA A 95 -5.73 -4.15 6.49
N SER A 96 -6.92 -4.29 5.88
CA SER A 96 -7.13 -5.10 4.69
C SER A 96 -6.32 -4.58 3.48
N CYS A 97 -6.39 -3.29 3.18
CA CYS A 97 -5.62 -2.67 2.09
C CYS A 97 -4.10 -2.82 2.31
N ARG A 98 -3.64 -2.72 3.57
CA ARG A 98 -2.23 -2.93 3.91
C ARG A 98 -1.81 -4.38 3.65
N GLY A 99 -2.65 -5.35 4.01
CA GLY A 99 -2.42 -6.76 3.73
C GLY A 99 -2.34 -7.03 2.22
N GLU A 100 -3.25 -6.45 1.44
CA GLU A 100 -3.23 -6.57 -0.02
C GLU A 100 -1.96 -5.98 -0.62
N LEU A 101 -1.56 -4.77 -0.22
CA LEU A 101 -0.33 -4.14 -0.70
C LEU A 101 0.90 -5.02 -0.43
N ILE A 102 0.99 -5.62 0.75
CA ILE A 102 2.08 -6.54 1.10
C ILE A 102 2.07 -7.75 0.15
N GLN A 103 0.91 -8.35 -0.09
CA GLN A 103 0.79 -9.51 -0.96
C GLN A 103 1.17 -9.18 -2.41
N ARG A 104 0.61 -8.12 -2.99
CA ARG A 104 0.94 -7.66 -4.35
C ARG A 104 2.44 -7.35 -4.49
N SER A 105 3.03 -6.72 -3.47
CA SER A 105 4.45 -6.39 -3.46
C SER A 105 5.33 -7.64 -3.44
N LYS A 106 4.94 -8.67 -2.67
CA LYS A 106 5.63 -9.97 -2.67
C LYS A 106 5.56 -10.62 -4.05
N ASP A 107 4.36 -10.67 -4.64
CA ASP A 107 4.14 -11.31 -5.94
C ASP A 107 4.94 -10.62 -7.06
N ALA A 108 5.05 -9.30 -7.05
CA ALA A 108 5.91 -8.55 -7.97
C ALA A 108 7.39 -8.86 -7.72
N LYS A 109 7.84 -8.85 -6.45
CA LYS A 109 9.24 -9.10 -6.07
C LYS A 109 9.75 -10.47 -6.53
N ILE A 110 8.89 -11.49 -6.50
CA ILE A 110 9.24 -12.84 -6.98
C ILE A 110 9.57 -12.81 -8.47
N LEU A 111 8.76 -12.15 -9.30
CA LEU A 111 9.02 -12.01 -10.73
C LEU A 111 10.24 -11.15 -11.02
N GLU A 112 10.46 -10.07 -10.25
CA GLU A 112 11.68 -9.26 -10.39
C GLU A 112 12.95 -10.07 -10.13
N ARG A 113 12.95 -10.91 -9.09
CA ARG A 113 14.07 -11.81 -8.79
C ARG A 113 14.29 -12.82 -9.93
N LEU A 114 13.21 -13.37 -10.49
CA LEU A 114 13.30 -14.29 -11.62
C LEU A 114 13.89 -13.61 -12.86
N ARG A 115 13.43 -12.40 -13.19
CA ARG A 115 13.96 -11.57 -14.28
C ARG A 115 15.44 -11.29 -14.10
N ASN A 116 15.85 -10.86 -12.91
CA ASN A 116 17.25 -10.56 -12.62
C ASN A 116 18.14 -11.80 -12.74
N LYS A 117 17.67 -12.96 -12.27
CA LYS A 117 18.38 -14.23 -12.44
C LYS A 117 18.54 -14.59 -13.93
N LYS A 118 17.48 -14.46 -14.72
CA LYS A 118 17.50 -14.74 -16.16
C LYS A 118 18.41 -13.78 -16.94
N ALA A 119 18.45 -12.51 -16.55
CA ALA A 119 19.35 -11.54 -17.14
C ALA A 119 20.82 -11.91 -16.87
N LEU A 120 21.14 -12.30 -15.63
CA LEU A 120 22.49 -12.77 -15.26
C LEU A 120 22.91 -14.01 -16.06
N GLU A 121 22.02 -15.00 -16.17
CA GLU A 121 22.24 -16.22 -16.98
C GLU A 121 22.51 -15.86 -18.45
N PHE A 122 21.71 -14.97 -19.03
CA PHE A 122 21.88 -14.51 -20.41
C PHE A 122 23.23 -13.84 -20.65
N HIS A 123 23.62 -12.90 -19.79
CA HIS A 123 24.91 -12.21 -19.91
C HIS A 123 26.11 -13.14 -19.72
N ALA A 124 26.01 -14.12 -18.81
CA ALA A 124 27.06 -15.12 -18.63
C ALA A 124 27.21 -16.01 -19.87
N GLN A 125 26.09 -16.37 -20.52
CA GLN A 125 26.10 -17.19 -21.73
C GLN A 125 26.66 -16.43 -22.94
N GLU A 126 26.28 -15.17 -23.15
CA GLU A 126 26.85 -14.33 -24.21
C GLU A 126 28.36 -14.20 -24.04
N LYS A 127 28.84 -13.89 -22.82
CA LYS A 127 30.27 -13.79 -22.53
C LYS A 127 31.02 -15.12 -22.82
N SER A 128 30.41 -16.25 -22.48
CA SER A 128 31.00 -17.56 -22.76
C SER A 128 31.01 -17.88 -24.26
N SER A 129 30.02 -17.42 -25.03
CA SER A 129 29.99 -17.59 -26.49
C SER A 129 31.06 -16.73 -27.15
N GLU A 130 31.14 -15.45 -26.80
CA GLU A 130 32.17 -14.53 -27.31
C GLU A 130 33.58 -15.05 -27.04
N GLN A 131 33.83 -15.61 -25.85
CA GLN A 131 35.13 -16.19 -25.53
C GLN A 131 35.45 -17.41 -26.41
N LYS A 132 34.48 -18.29 -26.66
CA LYS A 132 34.67 -19.44 -27.57
C LYS A 132 34.95 -19.00 -28.99
N ASP A 133 34.19 -18.03 -29.50
CA ASP A 133 34.37 -17.48 -30.84
C ASP A 133 35.78 -16.87 -31.00
N LEU A 134 36.28 -16.16 -29.98
CA LEU A 134 37.63 -15.61 -29.96
C LEU A 134 38.72 -16.70 -29.93
N ASP A 135 38.54 -17.74 -29.13
CA ASP A 135 39.48 -18.87 -29.05
C ASP A 135 39.53 -19.65 -30.39
N GLU A 136 38.39 -19.85 -31.04
CA GLU A 136 38.28 -20.46 -32.38
C GLU A 136 38.98 -19.60 -33.45
N MET A 137 38.78 -18.27 -33.43
CA MET A 137 39.50 -17.37 -34.33
C MET A 137 41.01 -17.37 -34.10
N ALA A 138 41.46 -17.46 -32.84
CA ALA A 138 42.88 -17.51 -32.50
C ALA A 138 43.55 -18.81 -32.99
N THR A 139 42.87 -19.95 -32.82
CA THR A 139 43.38 -21.26 -33.29
C THR A 139 43.45 -21.33 -34.81
N LEU A 140 42.41 -20.86 -35.53
CA LEU A 140 42.44 -20.75 -36.98
C LEU A 140 43.62 -19.89 -37.47
N ARG A 141 43.82 -18.71 -36.87
CA ARG A 141 44.90 -17.78 -37.26
C ARG A 141 46.30 -18.36 -37.02
N HIS A 142 46.49 -19.17 -35.98
CA HIS A 142 47.76 -19.86 -35.74
C HIS A 142 48.01 -20.94 -36.80
N GLN A 143 47.01 -21.75 -37.15
CA GLN A 143 47.14 -22.78 -38.18
C GLN A 143 47.51 -22.20 -39.56
N TYR A 144 47.04 -21.00 -39.91
CA TYR A 144 47.41 -20.33 -41.17
C TYR A 144 48.82 -19.73 -41.19
N LYS A 145 49.51 -19.61 -40.04
CA LYS A 145 50.87 -19.06 -39.96
C LYS A 145 51.97 -20.12 -40.06
N ASP A 146 51.62 -21.39 -39.86
CA ASP A 146 52.52 -22.54 -39.90
C ASP A 146 52.48 -23.31 -41.25
N LEU A 147 51.83 -22.73 -42.27
CA LEU A 147 51.83 -23.15 -43.68
C LEU A 147 52.62 -22.13 -44.52
#